data_AF-A0A929NQR6-F1
#
_entry.id   AF-A0A929NQR6-F1
#
_cell.length_a   1.000
_cell.length_b   1.000
_cell.length_c   1.000
_cell.angle_alpha   90.00
_cell.angle_beta   90.00
_cell.angle_gamma   90.00
#
_symmetry.space_group_name_H-M   'P 1'
#
loop_
_entity.id
_entity.type
_entity.pdbx_description
1 polymer ?
#
loop_
_entity_poly.entity_id
_entity_poly.type
_entity_poly.pdbx_seq_one_letter_code
_entity_poly.pdbx_strand_id
1 'polypeptide(L)'
;MKLEKFNEMLLESAGVGLAILRPESREILMGNRRFEEWFPGMVGAGKRLDDICPDIDFGRLEERLASGRDFKCETTIKVKRRSITLAMQCSSHVHDDMAVLIFECQNISKIKELEYMIESYSKMVEKQNRVLEREKERVEKLLLNIMPKRVYEEMKTFGVTTPQKYENASILMLDFVGFTDMDIAADPAGTISELNDIFTSFDTIAEQFGCERLKTIGDAYMAVSGIPEPTPEHATNIAKLAVLILR
;
A
#
# COMPACT_ATOMS: atom_id res chain seq x y z
N MET A 1 -19.20 -52.95 -9.52
CA MET A 1 -18.04 -52.63 -8.65
C MET A 1 -17.28 -51.39 -9.15
N LYS A 2 -17.97 -50.26 -9.44
CA LYS A 2 -17.37 -49.16 -10.23
C LYS A 2 -17.88 -47.73 -9.97
N LEU A 3 -18.70 -47.47 -8.95
CA LEU A 3 -19.15 -46.08 -8.65
C LEU A 3 -19.01 -45.75 -7.17
N GLU A 4 -19.35 -46.68 -6.28
CA GLU A 4 -19.22 -46.51 -4.81
C GLU A 4 -17.77 -46.28 -4.38
N LYS A 5 -16.82 -47.10 -4.85
CA LYS A 5 -15.39 -46.91 -4.55
C LYS A 5 -14.81 -45.61 -5.10
N PHE A 6 -15.33 -45.09 -6.21
CA PHE A 6 -14.85 -43.83 -6.80
C PHE A 6 -15.43 -42.63 -6.05
N ASN A 7 -16.70 -42.71 -5.64
CA ASN A 7 -17.31 -41.72 -4.76
C ASN A 7 -16.65 -41.71 -3.37
N GLU A 8 -16.36 -42.88 -2.76
CA GLU A 8 -15.57 -42.96 -1.52
C GLU A 8 -14.20 -42.29 -1.68
N MET A 9 -13.51 -42.54 -2.80
CA MET A 9 -12.19 -41.95 -3.07
C MET A 9 -12.25 -40.43 -3.31
N LEU A 10 -13.31 -39.92 -3.96
CA LEU A 10 -13.55 -38.49 -4.10
C LEU A 10 -13.82 -37.81 -2.76
N LEU A 11 -14.65 -38.44 -1.91
CA LEU A 11 -14.98 -37.96 -0.57
C LEU A 11 -13.77 -38.00 0.39
N GLU A 12 -12.89 -39.00 0.25
CA GLU A 12 -11.62 -39.05 0.99
C GLU A 12 -10.60 -38.02 0.46
N SER A 13 -10.58 -37.76 -0.86
CA SER A 13 -9.62 -36.85 -1.50
C SER A 13 -9.89 -35.36 -1.25
N ALA A 14 -11.16 -34.97 -1.06
CA ALA A 14 -11.55 -33.57 -0.88
C ALA A 14 -11.24 -33.03 0.53
N GLY A 15 -10.89 -33.89 1.50
CA GLY A 15 -10.68 -33.46 2.88
C GLY A 15 -11.93 -32.84 3.51
N VAL A 16 -13.11 -33.26 3.03
CA VAL A 16 -14.44 -32.79 3.45
C VAL A 16 -15.07 -33.84 4.36
N GLY A 17 -15.57 -33.41 5.51
CA GLY A 17 -16.40 -34.23 6.38
C GLY A 17 -17.85 -34.14 5.93
N LEU A 18 -18.48 -35.27 5.64
CA LEU A 18 -19.91 -35.33 5.31
C LEU A 18 -20.67 -36.09 6.38
N ALA A 19 -21.85 -35.59 6.73
CA ALA A 19 -22.81 -36.25 7.59
C ALA A 19 -24.22 -36.13 7.03
N ILE A 20 -25.02 -37.16 7.24
CA ILE A 20 -26.44 -37.21 6.90
C ILE A 20 -27.24 -37.06 8.19
N LEU A 21 -28.20 -36.14 8.22
CA LEU A 21 -29.03 -35.87 9.37
C LEU A 21 -30.51 -36.11 9.08
N ARG A 22 -31.24 -36.54 10.11
CA ARG A 22 -32.71 -36.60 10.07
C ARG A 22 -33.28 -35.17 10.13
N PRO A 23 -34.19 -34.76 9.22
CA PRO A 23 -34.72 -33.39 9.19
C PRO A 23 -35.44 -32.96 10.47
N GLU A 24 -36.20 -33.86 11.08
CA GLU A 24 -37.05 -33.55 12.25
C GLU A 24 -36.26 -33.51 13.57
N SER A 25 -35.37 -34.48 13.81
CA SER A 25 -34.62 -34.60 15.06
C SER A 25 -33.21 -34.01 14.99
N ARG A 26 -32.72 -33.68 13.78
CA ARG A 26 -31.34 -33.23 13.51
C ARG A 26 -30.28 -34.17 14.06
N GLU A 27 -30.66 -35.44 14.17
CA GLU A 27 -29.79 -36.50 14.62
C GLU A 27 -28.87 -36.92 13.48
N ILE A 28 -27.59 -37.08 13.78
CA ILE A 28 -26.58 -37.52 12.82
C ILE A 28 -26.73 -39.02 12.60
N LEU A 29 -27.31 -39.39 11.45
CA LEU A 29 -27.59 -40.77 11.07
C LEU A 29 -26.31 -41.49 10.63
N MET A 30 -25.51 -40.82 9.79
CA MET A 30 -24.28 -41.36 9.21
C MET A 30 -23.26 -40.25 9.02
N GLY A 31 -21.97 -40.59 9.08
CA GLY A 31 -20.87 -39.67 8.78
C GLY A 31 -19.75 -40.40 8.04
N ASN A 32 -19.00 -39.68 7.22
CA ASN A 32 -17.78 -40.23 6.62
C ASN A 32 -16.62 -40.23 7.63
N ARG A 33 -15.53 -40.93 7.31
CA ARG A 33 -14.33 -41.03 8.16
C ARG A 33 -13.79 -39.66 8.60
N ARG A 34 -13.80 -38.65 7.70
CA ARG A 34 -13.33 -37.29 8.00
C ARG A 34 -14.20 -36.59 9.04
N PHE A 35 -15.51 -36.75 8.93
CA PHE A 35 -16.45 -36.24 9.91
C PHE A 35 -16.22 -36.88 11.29
N GLU A 36 -16.03 -38.20 11.34
CA GLU A 36 -15.72 -38.90 12.60
C GLU A 36 -14.35 -38.54 13.19
N GLU A 37 -13.34 -38.23 12.35
CA GLU A 37 -12.03 -37.74 12.79
C GLU A 37 -12.11 -36.37 13.49
N TRP A 38 -13.01 -35.49 13.04
CA TRP A 38 -13.25 -34.17 13.62
C TRP A 38 -14.24 -34.21 14.79
N PHE A 39 -15.21 -35.11 14.72
CA PHE A 39 -16.33 -35.25 15.67
C PHE A 39 -16.46 -36.71 16.15
N PRO A 40 -15.53 -37.21 16.97
CA PRO A 40 -15.54 -38.61 17.41
C PRO A 40 -16.76 -38.92 18.30
N GLY A 41 -17.51 -39.98 17.96
CA GLY A 41 -18.66 -40.44 18.74
C GLY A 41 -19.92 -39.58 18.60
N MET A 42 -20.07 -38.89 17.47
CA MET A 42 -21.28 -38.13 17.12
C MET A 42 -22.26 -38.89 16.21
N VAL A 43 -21.83 -39.99 15.57
CA VAL A 43 -22.68 -40.81 14.68
C VAL A 43 -23.49 -41.82 15.50
N GLY A 44 -24.81 -41.86 15.30
CA GLY A 44 -25.69 -42.91 15.86
C GLY A 44 -25.97 -42.86 17.36
N ALA A 45 -25.61 -41.76 18.06
CA ALA A 45 -25.69 -41.64 19.51
C ALA A 45 -26.79 -40.67 20.01
N GLY A 46 -27.85 -40.39 19.22
CA GLY A 46 -28.89 -39.42 19.58
C GLY A 46 -28.42 -37.97 19.68
N LYS A 47 -27.17 -37.70 19.26
CA LYS A 47 -26.53 -36.39 19.32
C LYS A 47 -26.94 -35.52 18.14
N ARG A 48 -27.08 -34.24 18.40
CA ARG A 48 -27.67 -33.27 17.47
C ARG A 48 -26.61 -32.36 16.90
N LEU A 49 -26.96 -31.69 15.80
CA LEU A 49 -26.11 -30.65 15.20
C LEU A 49 -25.73 -29.55 16.22
N ASP A 50 -26.59 -29.30 17.20
CA ASP A 50 -26.41 -28.36 18.33
C ASP A 50 -25.14 -28.66 19.15
N ASP A 51 -24.76 -29.93 19.28
CA ASP A 51 -23.57 -30.38 20.03
C ASP A 51 -22.26 -30.07 19.29
N ILE A 52 -22.34 -29.85 17.97
CA ILE A 52 -21.18 -29.55 17.11
C ILE A 52 -20.94 -28.04 17.03
N CYS A 53 -22.02 -27.26 16.99
CA CYS A 53 -21.93 -25.82 16.90
C CYS A 53 -23.04 -25.18 17.75
N PRO A 54 -22.76 -24.86 19.03
CA PRO A 54 -23.75 -24.31 19.94
C PRO A 54 -24.24 -22.91 19.53
N ASP A 55 -23.50 -22.21 18.65
CA ASP A 55 -23.82 -20.88 18.14
C ASP A 55 -24.65 -20.89 16.84
N ILE A 56 -25.20 -22.03 16.42
CA ILE A 56 -26.06 -22.08 15.24
C ILE A 56 -27.38 -21.34 15.51
N ASP A 57 -27.67 -20.35 14.67
CA ASP A 57 -29.00 -19.73 14.61
C ASP A 57 -29.98 -20.67 13.89
N PHE A 58 -30.75 -21.41 14.69
CA PHE A 58 -31.71 -22.40 14.22
C PHE A 58 -32.87 -21.79 13.43
N GLY A 59 -33.31 -20.57 13.79
CA GLY A 59 -34.37 -19.88 13.06
C GLY A 59 -33.92 -19.57 11.63
N ARG A 60 -32.66 -19.13 11.50
CA ARG A 60 -32.05 -18.87 10.19
C ARG A 60 -31.78 -20.15 9.39
N LEU A 61 -31.42 -21.24 10.06
CA LEU A 61 -31.21 -22.55 9.42
C LEU A 61 -32.53 -23.09 8.84
N GLU A 62 -33.62 -23.09 9.62
CA GLU A 62 -34.94 -23.53 9.16
C GLU A 62 -35.47 -22.67 8.01
N GLU A 63 -35.38 -21.34 8.12
CA GLU A 63 -35.82 -20.42 7.07
C GLU A 63 -35.05 -20.60 5.75
N ARG A 64 -33.73 -20.82 5.85
CA ARG A 64 -32.86 -21.09 4.68
C ARG A 64 -33.23 -22.41 4.02
N LEU A 65 -33.36 -23.48 4.81
CA LEU A 65 -33.68 -24.80 4.28
C LEU A 65 -35.12 -24.89 3.73
N ALA A 66 -36.08 -24.21 4.37
CA ALA A 66 -37.46 -24.10 3.87
C ALA A 66 -37.56 -23.31 2.56
N SER A 67 -36.65 -22.36 2.34
CA SER A 67 -36.50 -21.64 1.06
C SER A 67 -35.64 -22.37 0.02
N GLY A 68 -35.25 -23.63 0.28
CA GLY A 68 -34.42 -24.43 -0.61
C GLY A 68 -32.98 -23.90 -0.77
N ARG A 69 -32.51 -23.09 0.18
CA ARG A 69 -31.16 -22.50 0.16
C ARG A 69 -30.26 -23.18 1.17
N ASP A 70 -28.98 -23.27 0.82
CA ASP A 70 -27.96 -23.81 1.70
C ASP A 70 -27.70 -22.86 2.89
N PHE A 71 -27.59 -23.45 4.07
CA PHE A 71 -27.12 -22.76 5.26
C PHE A 71 -25.61 -22.90 5.35
N LYS A 72 -24.89 -21.79 5.57
CA LYS A 72 -23.42 -21.78 5.73
C LYS A 72 -23.07 -21.15 7.06
N CYS A 73 -22.18 -21.78 7.81
CA CYS A 73 -21.63 -21.25 9.06
C CYS A 73 -20.18 -21.69 9.22
N GLU A 74 -19.47 -21.06 10.14
CA GLU A 74 -18.09 -21.40 10.44
C GLU A 74 -17.97 -21.64 11.94
N THR A 75 -17.21 -22.65 12.33
CA THR A 75 -16.92 -22.91 13.73
C THR A 75 -15.46 -23.26 13.90
N THR A 76 -14.92 -22.99 15.09
CA THR A 76 -13.57 -23.40 15.47
C THR A 76 -13.66 -24.50 16.49
N ILE A 77 -13.14 -25.68 16.15
CA ILE A 77 -13.15 -26.85 17.02
C ILE A 77 -11.72 -27.24 17.39
N LYS A 78 -11.58 -27.89 18.55
CA LYS A 78 -10.29 -28.42 19.01
C LYS A 78 -10.19 -29.90 18.70
N VAL A 79 -9.40 -30.27 17.70
CA VAL A 79 -9.14 -31.66 17.33
C VAL A 79 -7.78 -32.08 17.90
N LYS A 80 -7.81 -33.01 18.86
CA LYS A 80 -6.63 -33.47 19.62
C LYS A 80 -5.88 -32.31 20.30
N ARG A 81 -4.80 -31.83 19.70
CA ARG A 81 -3.92 -30.75 20.22
C ARG A 81 -3.96 -29.46 19.38
N ARG A 82 -4.78 -29.39 18.33
CA ARG A 82 -4.84 -28.25 17.41
C ARG A 82 -6.27 -27.71 17.29
N SER A 83 -6.40 -26.39 17.28
CA SER A 83 -7.66 -25.75 16.88
C SER A 83 -7.71 -25.70 15.36
N ILE A 84 -8.83 -26.10 14.78
CA ILE A 84 -9.09 -25.99 13.34
C ILE A 84 -10.39 -25.23 13.13
N THR A 85 -10.42 -24.38 12.11
CA THR A 85 -11.64 -23.72 11.66
C THR A 85 -12.27 -24.55 10.55
N LEU A 86 -13.52 -24.92 10.75
CA LEU A 86 -14.33 -25.64 9.79
C LEU A 86 -15.38 -24.68 9.21
N ALA A 87 -15.45 -24.61 7.88
CA ALA A 87 -16.62 -24.11 7.18
C ALA A 87 -17.64 -25.24 7.09
N MET A 88 -18.88 -24.97 7.46
CA MET A 88 -19.94 -25.95 7.53
C MET A 88 -21.11 -25.49 6.68
N GLN A 89 -21.63 -26.38 5.85
CA GLN A 89 -22.74 -26.14 4.95
C GLN A 89 -23.81 -27.21 5.16
N CYS A 90 -25.07 -26.80 5.26
CA CYS A 90 -26.20 -27.71 5.38
C CYS A 90 -27.16 -27.47 4.22
N SER A 91 -27.52 -28.53 3.50
CA SER A 91 -28.48 -28.52 2.39
C SER A 91 -29.56 -29.58 2.62
N SER A 92 -30.77 -29.30 2.12
CA SER A 92 -31.89 -30.25 2.19
C SER A 92 -32.06 -30.95 0.85
N HIS A 93 -32.15 -32.28 0.89
CA HIS A 93 -32.35 -33.11 -0.30
C HIS A 93 -33.52 -34.08 -0.07
N VAL A 94 -34.34 -34.27 -1.09
CA VAL A 94 -35.45 -35.24 -1.09
C VAL A 94 -35.12 -36.33 -2.09
N HIS A 95 -35.12 -37.59 -1.64
CA HIS A 95 -34.88 -38.76 -2.49
C HIS A 95 -35.85 -39.88 -2.09
N ASP A 96 -36.57 -40.46 -3.05
CA ASP A 96 -37.55 -41.53 -2.85
C ASP A 96 -38.52 -41.30 -1.67
N ASP A 97 -39.19 -40.13 -1.66
CA ASP A 97 -40.12 -39.68 -0.61
C ASP A 97 -39.54 -39.53 0.81
N MET A 98 -38.22 -39.63 0.96
CA MET A 98 -37.51 -39.31 2.21
C MET A 98 -36.76 -37.98 2.08
N ALA A 99 -37.10 -37.03 2.95
CA ALA A 99 -36.32 -35.81 3.15
C ALA A 99 -35.10 -36.12 4.03
N VAL A 100 -33.93 -35.65 3.62
CA VAL A 100 -32.67 -35.85 4.33
C VAL A 100 -31.85 -34.56 4.30
N LEU A 101 -31.18 -34.26 5.40
CA LEU A 101 -30.28 -33.11 5.47
C LEU A 101 -28.85 -33.60 5.25
N ILE A 102 -28.12 -32.95 4.34
CA ILE A 102 -26.71 -33.19 4.10
C ILE A 102 -25.94 -32.09 4.80
N PHE A 103 -25.00 -32.47 5.67
CA PHE A 103 -24.08 -31.58 6.35
C PHE A 103 -22.66 -31.82 5.84
N GLU A 104 -22.09 -30.77 5.27
CA GLU A 104 -20.75 -30.72 4.75
C GLU A 104 -19.89 -29.86 5.68
N CYS A 105 -18.68 -30.31 5.98
CA CYS A 105 -17.69 -29.51 6.71
C CYS A 105 -16.32 -29.59 6.03
N GLN A 106 -15.61 -28.48 5.97
CA GLN A 106 -14.31 -28.38 5.32
C GLN A 106 -13.34 -27.59 6.20
N ASN A 107 -12.10 -28.08 6.34
CA ASN A 107 -11.07 -27.36 7.07
C ASN A 107 -10.54 -26.17 6.25
N ILE A 108 -10.86 -24.97 6.72
CA ILE A 108 -10.46 -23.70 6.09
C ILE A 108 -9.37 -22.97 6.87
N SER A 109 -8.76 -23.60 7.89
CA SER A 109 -7.75 -22.95 8.75
C SER A 109 -6.60 -22.35 7.93
N LYS A 110 -6.07 -23.12 6.98
CA LYS A 110 -5.00 -22.66 6.08
C LYS A 110 -5.44 -21.52 5.16
N ILE A 111 -6.69 -21.57 4.69
CA ILE A 111 -7.24 -20.53 3.81
C ILE A 111 -7.34 -19.23 4.59
N LYS A 112 -7.91 -19.26 5.80
CA LYS A 112 -7.97 -18.10 6.70
C LYS A 112 -6.60 -17.55 7.05
N GLU A 113 -5.64 -18.41 7.41
CA GLU A 113 -4.26 -17.98 7.69
C GLU A 113 -3.65 -17.23 6.49
N LEU A 114 -3.85 -17.75 5.28
CA LEU A 114 -3.40 -17.09 4.05
C LEU A 114 -4.15 -15.77 3.79
N GLU A 115 -5.46 -15.71 4.01
CA GLU A 115 -6.25 -14.49 3.88
C GLU A 115 -5.76 -13.40 4.83
N TYR A 116 -5.57 -13.73 6.11
CA TYR A 116 -5.01 -12.81 7.11
C TYR A 116 -3.60 -12.35 6.71
N MET A 117 -2.78 -13.25 6.20
CA MET A 117 -1.42 -12.95 5.76
C MET A 117 -1.43 -12.01 4.55
N ILE A 118 -2.29 -12.25 3.55
CA ILE A 118 -2.47 -11.37 2.39
C ILE A 118 -2.95 -9.99 2.81
N GLU A 119 -3.94 -9.91 3.71
CA GLU A 119 -4.44 -8.63 4.22
C GLU A 119 -3.32 -7.86 4.94
N SER A 120 -2.54 -8.54 5.77
CA SER A 120 -1.40 -7.96 6.48
C SER A 120 -0.32 -7.47 5.52
N TYR A 121 0.05 -8.27 4.51
CA TYR A 121 1.00 -7.87 3.49
C TYR A 121 0.51 -6.68 2.66
N SER A 122 -0.77 -6.66 2.27
CA SER A 122 -1.35 -5.53 1.54
C SER A 122 -1.21 -4.23 2.32
N LYS A 123 -1.58 -4.24 3.62
CA LYS A 123 -1.42 -3.08 4.50
C LYS A 123 0.04 -2.65 4.65
N MET A 124 0.97 -3.61 4.74
CA MET A 124 2.39 -3.31 4.83
C MET A 124 2.94 -2.68 3.56
N VAL A 125 2.57 -3.20 2.39
CA VAL A 125 2.96 -2.67 1.08
C VAL A 125 2.41 -1.26 0.88
N GLU A 126 1.15 -1.01 1.23
CA GLU A 126 0.56 0.33 1.18
C GLU A 126 1.34 1.32 2.06
N LYS A 127 1.70 0.92 3.29
CA LYS A 127 2.49 1.76 4.18
C LYS A 127 3.88 2.05 3.62
N GLN A 128 4.56 1.04 3.07
CA GLN A 128 5.88 1.19 2.45
C GLN A 128 5.81 2.11 1.22
N ASN A 129 4.81 1.94 0.36
CA ASN A 129 4.61 2.79 -0.80
C ASN A 129 4.41 4.26 -0.39
N ARG A 130 3.62 4.53 0.66
CA ARG A 130 3.44 5.90 1.18
C ARG A 130 4.74 6.52 1.71
N VAL A 131 5.57 5.73 2.39
CA VAL A 131 6.88 6.21 2.88
C VAL A 131 7.81 6.50 1.70
N LEU A 132 7.89 5.57 0.75
CA LEU A 132 8.72 5.71 -0.45
C LEU A 132 8.30 6.94 -1.28
N GLU A 133 7.00 7.19 -1.43
CA GLU A 133 6.47 8.35 -2.14
C GLU A 133 6.90 9.66 -1.46
N ARG A 134 6.79 9.75 -0.13
CA ARG A 134 7.26 10.92 0.63
C ARG A 134 8.77 11.14 0.52
N GLU A 135 9.55 10.07 0.57
CA GLU A 135 11.01 10.15 0.39
C GLU A 135 11.36 10.61 -1.02
N LYS A 136 10.68 10.09 -2.05
CA LYS A 136 10.83 10.53 -3.44
C LYS A 136 10.50 12.01 -3.61
N GLU A 137 9.37 12.47 -3.07
CA GLU A 137 8.99 13.90 -3.11
C GLU A 137 10.02 14.79 -2.41
N ARG A 138 10.55 14.34 -1.26
CA ARG A 138 11.58 15.09 -0.53
C ARG A 138 12.87 15.18 -1.33
N VAL A 139 13.32 14.08 -1.94
CA VAL A 139 14.50 14.05 -2.80
C VAL A 139 14.30 14.93 -4.03
N GLU A 140 13.14 14.86 -4.69
CA GLU A 140 12.82 15.67 -5.86
C GLU A 140 12.83 17.17 -5.54
N LYS A 141 12.24 17.57 -4.41
CA LYS A 141 12.31 18.98 -3.94
C LYS A 141 13.74 19.45 -3.69
N LEU A 142 14.56 18.62 -3.05
CA LEU A 142 15.97 18.96 -2.79
C LEU A 142 16.78 19.05 -4.09
N LEU A 143 16.53 18.17 -5.05
CA LEU A 143 17.21 18.20 -6.35
C LEU A 143 16.82 19.45 -7.15
N LEU A 144 15.54 19.84 -7.13
CA LEU A 144 15.07 21.07 -7.77
C LEU A 144 15.62 22.35 -7.11
N ASN A 145 16.01 22.29 -5.83
CA ASN A 145 16.70 23.40 -5.16
C ASN A 145 18.16 23.55 -5.58
N ILE A 146 18.78 22.50 -6.11
CA ILE A 146 20.21 22.49 -6.50
C ILE A 146 20.36 22.62 -8.02
N MET A 147 19.43 22.05 -8.78
CA MET A 147 19.49 21.98 -10.23
C MET A 147 18.28 22.68 -10.86
N PRO A 148 18.48 23.42 -11.96
CA PRO A 148 17.37 23.97 -12.72
C PRO A 148 16.45 22.84 -13.23
N LYS A 149 15.14 23.09 -13.20
CA LYS A 149 14.10 22.09 -13.53
C LYS A 149 14.35 21.38 -14.86
N ARG A 150 14.76 22.13 -15.88
CA ARG A 150 15.07 21.60 -17.22
C ARG A 150 16.20 20.56 -17.20
N VAL A 151 17.27 20.82 -16.46
CA VAL A 151 18.42 19.92 -16.31
C VAL A 151 18.01 18.67 -15.52
N TYR A 152 17.20 18.84 -14.48
CA TYR A 152 16.65 17.73 -13.70
C TYR A 152 15.77 16.80 -14.55
N GLU A 153 14.87 17.34 -15.38
CA GLU A 153 14.02 16.54 -16.28
C GLU A 153 14.83 15.78 -17.34
N GLU A 154 15.86 16.41 -17.91
CA GLU A 154 16.78 15.75 -18.84
C GLU A 154 17.52 14.59 -18.15
N MET A 155 18.07 14.82 -16.96
CA MET A 155 18.75 13.80 -16.17
C MET A 155 17.82 12.65 -15.78
N LYS A 156 16.57 12.95 -15.39
CA LYS A 156 15.56 11.95 -15.04
C LYS A 156 15.16 11.07 -16.21
N THR A 157 15.15 11.63 -17.43
CA THR A 157 14.72 10.94 -18.65
C THR A 157 15.85 10.14 -19.29
N PHE A 158 17.04 10.72 -19.39
CA PHE A 158 18.16 10.16 -20.15
C PHE A 158 19.30 9.61 -19.29
N GLY A 159 19.29 9.87 -17.97
CA GLY A 159 20.34 9.46 -17.03
C GLY A 159 21.63 10.28 -17.11
N VAL A 160 21.74 11.16 -18.11
CA VAL A 160 22.89 12.05 -18.35
C VAL A 160 22.38 13.41 -18.86
N THR A 161 23.17 14.46 -18.64
CA THR A 161 22.89 15.82 -19.14
C THR A 161 23.91 16.20 -20.19
N THR A 162 23.46 16.73 -21.33
CA THR A 162 24.34 17.16 -22.41
C THR A 162 24.75 18.63 -22.24
N PRO A 163 26.03 19.01 -22.48
CA PRO A 163 26.42 20.41 -22.47
C PRO A 163 25.66 21.20 -23.55
N GLN A 164 24.99 22.28 -23.15
CA GLN A 164 24.25 23.15 -24.07
C GLN A 164 25.01 24.44 -24.35
N LYS A 165 24.95 24.88 -25.62
CA LYS A 165 25.45 26.19 -26.05
C LYS A 165 24.29 27.17 -26.10
N TYR A 166 24.43 28.29 -25.40
CA TYR A 166 23.47 29.39 -25.43
C TYR A 166 24.08 30.57 -26.21
N GLU A 167 23.39 31.05 -27.24
CA GLU A 167 23.90 32.17 -28.06
C GLU A 167 23.70 33.52 -27.39
N ASN A 168 22.60 33.68 -26.65
CA ASN A 168 22.21 34.93 -26.00
C ASN A 168 21.95 34.67 -24.51
N ALA A 169 22.80 35.25 -23.65
CA ALA A 169 22.65 35.21 -22.21
C ALA A 169 23.28 36.48 -21.60
N SER A 170 22.76 36.92 -20.46
CA SER A 170 23.33 38.03 -19.69
C SER A 170 23.63 37.56 -18.28
N ILE A 171 24.82 37.92 -17.78
CA ILE A 171 25.29 37.56 -16.45
C ILE A 171 25.48 38.86 -15.65
N LEU A 172 24.91 38.89 -14.46
CA LEU A 172 25.15 39.90 -13.44
C LEU A 172 26.17 39.36 -12.45
N MET A 173 27.20 40.15 -12.16
CA MET A 173 28.18 39.86 -11.11
C MET A 173 28.26 41.08 -10.20
N LEU A 174 28.07 40.83 -8.91
CA LEU A 174 28.07 41.82 -7.84
C LEU A 174 29.10 41.38 -6.80
N ASP A 175 29.77 42.35 -6.20
CA ASP A 175 30.82 42.11 -5.20
C ASP A 175 30.73 43.18 -4.10
N PHE A 176 31.01 42.80 -2.85
CA PHE A 176 30.95 43.73 -1.72
C PHE A 176 32.29 44.43 -1.55
N VAL A 177 32.29 45.75 -1.73
CA VAL A 177 33.51 46.53 -1.57
C VAL A 177 33.99 46.48 -0.12
N GLY A 178 35.22 46.02 0.10
CA GLY A 178 35.86 46.01 1.43
C GLY A 178 35.45 44.86 2.35
N PHE A 179 34.72 43.86 1.82
CA PHE A 179 34.27 42.72 2.62
C PHE A 179 35.42 41.92 3.21
N THR A 180 36.52 41.75 2.46
CA THR A 180 37.71 41.02 2.92
C THR A 180 38.32 41.59 4.20
N ASP A 181 38.26 42.92 4.38
CA ASP A 181 38.79 43.59 5.59
C ASP A 181 37.80 43.53 6.76
N MET A 182 36.50 43.51 6.48
CA MET A 182 35.43 43.34 7.48
C MET A 182 35.39 41.91 8.03
N ASP A 183 35.60 40.90 7.19
CA ASP A 183 35.57 39.48 7.58
C ASP A 183 36.70 39.10 8.56
N ILE A 184 37.80 39.86 8.54
CA ILE A 184 38.94 39.68 9.48
C ILE A 184 38.63 40.24 10.87
N ALA A 185 37.70 41.21 10.99
CA ALA A 185 37.43 41.95 12.22
C ALA A 185 36.08 41.60 12.88
N ALA A 186 35.16 40.97 12.17
CA ALA A 186 33.80 40.68 12.61
C ALA A 186 33.64 39.28 13.24
N ASP A 187 32.50 39.05 13.91
CA ASP A 187 32.08 37.70 14.33
C ASP A 187 31.67 36.89 13.08
N PRO A 188 32.36 35.78 12.76
CA PRO A 188 32.09 35.02 11.54
C PRO A 188 30.65 34.52 11.43
N ALA A 189 30.02 34.17 12.56
CA ALA A 189 28.63 33.69 12.55
C ALA A 189 27.64 34.81 12.18
N GLY A 190 27.83 36.01 12.72
CA GLY A 190 27.03 37.19 12.38
C GLY A 190 27.16 37.57 10.91
N THR A 191 28.38 37.68 10.40
CA THR A 191 28.66 38.04 9.00
C THR A 191 28.03 37.06 8.00
N ILE A 192 28.14 35.76 8.27
CA ILE A 192 27.51 34.73 7.42
C ILE A 192 25.98 34.85 7.45
N SER A 193 25.39 35.13 8.61
CA SER A 193 23.94 35.31 8.72
C SER A 193 23.46 36.51 7.90
N GLU A 194 24.15 37.65 8.00
CA GLU A 194 23.81 38.85 7.24
C GLU A 194 23.95 38.63 5.72
N LEU A 195 25.03 38.00 5.28
CA LEU A 195 25.20 37.62 3.87
C LEU A 195 24.06 36.72 3.39
N ASN A 196 23.67 35.74 4.20
CA ASN A 196 22.60 34.81 3.85
C ASN A 196 21.25 35.53 3.70
N ASP A 197 20.95 36.51 4.56
CA ASP A 197 19.73 37.31 4.47
C ASP A 197 19.72 38.21 3.22
N ILE A 198 20.87 38.82 2.89
CA ILE A 198 21.03 39.63 1.68
C ILE A 198 20.89 38.77 0.42
N PHE A 199 21.58 37.63 0.34
CA PHE A 199 21.48 36.73 -0.81
C PHE A 199 20.08 36.14 -0.97
N THR A 200 19.38 35.82 0.12
CA THR A 200 17.98 35.37 0.07
C THR A 200 17.07 36.46 -0.52
N SER A 201 17.32 37.72 -0.18
CA SER A 201 16.60 38.86 -0.75
C SER A 201 16.90 39.04 -2.24
N PHE A 202 18.17 38.88 -2.66
CA PHE A 202 18.56 38.94 -4.06
C PHE A 202 17.98 37.78 -4.89
N ASP A 203 17.94 36.57 -4.34
CA ASP A 203 17.31 35.40 -4.97
C ASP A 203 15.82 35.70 -5.25
N THR A 204 15.11 36.26 -4.26
CA THR A 204 13.69 36.62 -4.40
C THR A 204 13.46 37.64 -5.51
N ILE A 205 14.35 38.63 -5.65
CA ILE A 205 14.26 39.62 -6.72
C ILE A 205 14.61 38.99 -8.08
N ALA A 206 15.61 38.12 -8.12
CA ALA A 206 16.01 37.43 -9.35
C ALA A 206 14.86 36.60 -9.93
N GLU A 207 14.16 35.85 -9.08
CA GLU A 207 12.98 35.07 -9.47
C GLU A 207 11.87 35.94 -10.11
N GLN A 208 11.65 37.16 -9.61
CA GLN A 208 10.63 38.08 -10.16
C GLN A 208 10.89 38.50 -11.61
N PHE A 209 12.15 38.52 -12.04
CA PHE A 209 12.55 38.88 -13.40
C PHE A 209 12.94 37.66 -14.26
N GLY A 210 12.65 36.44 -13.80
CA GLY A 210 13.05 35.22 -14.50
C GLY A 210 14.57 35.09 -14.64
N CYS A 211 15.31 35.58 -13.64
CA CYS A 211 16.74 35.39 -13.51
C CYS A 211 17.00 34.29 -12.48
N GLU A 212 18.06 33.51 -12.68
CA GLU A 212 18.46 32.45 -11.74
C GLU A 212 19.82 32.78 -11.12
N ARG A 213 20.01 32.43 -9.86
CA ARG A 213 21.34 32.47 -9.23
C ARG A 213 22.21 31.37 -9.83
N LEU A 214 23.36 31.75 -10.39
CA LEU A 214 24.32 30.81 -10.94
C LEU A 214 25.18 30.20 -9.84
N LYS A 215 25.79 31.05 -9.02
CA LYS A 215 26.65 30.68 -7.89
C LYS A 215 27.02 31.92 -7.07
N THR A 216 27.54 31.68 -5.87
CA THR A 216 28.31 32.67 -5.11
C THR A 216 29.80 32.34 -5.24
N ILE A 217 30.65 33.36 -5.14
CA ILE A 217 32.11 33.22 -5.08
C ILE A 217 32.58 34.04 -3.88
N GLY A 218 32.60 33.42 -2.70
CA GLY A 218 32.80 34.16 -1.45
C GLY A 218 31.61 35.09 -1.21
N ASP A 219 31.90 36.39 -1.12
CA ASP A 219 30.97 37.49 -0.99
C ASP A 219 30.37 37.97 -2.33
N ALA A 220 30.92 37.52 -3.46
CA ALA A 220 30.38 37.88 -4.76
C ALA A 220 29.11 37.07 -5.10
N TYR A 221 28.10 37.76 -5.62
CA TYR A 221 26.84 37.19 -6.09
C TYR A 221 26.76 37.18 -7.62
N MET A 222 26.44 36.02 -8.20
CA MET A 222 26.31 35.87 -9.65
C MET A 222 24.92 35.36 -10.05
N ALA A 223 24.23 36.12 -10.89
CA ALA A 223 22.93 35.77 -11.46
C ALA A 223 22.98 35.78 -13.00
N VAL A 224 22.11 35.00 -13.62
CA VAL A 224 22.04 34.85 -15.08
C VAL A 224 20.60 34.97 -15.57
N SER A 225 20.44 35.50 -16.78
CA SER A 225 19.19 35.45 -17.55
C SER A 225 19.46 34.93 -18.95
N GLY A 226 18.52 34.16 -19.50
CA GLY A 226 18.66 33.44 -20.76
C GLY A 226 19.24 32.03 -20.64
N ILE A 227 19.50 31.56 -19.41
CA ILE A 227 19.96 30.20 -19.09
C ILE A 227 19.19 29.72 -17.85
N PRO A 228 18.68 28.48 -17.81
CA PRO A 228 18.65 27.49 -18.90
C PRO A 228 17.55 27.73 -19.94
N GLU A 229 16.64 28.67 -19.68
CA GLU A 229 15.56 29.05 -20.59
C GLU A 229 15.95 30.30 -21.39
N PRO A 230 16.14 30.19 -22.71
CA PRO A 230 16.48 31.34 -23.54
C PRO A 230 15.35 32.38 -23.54
N THR A 231 15.71 33.63 -23.31
CA THR A 231 14.77 34.75 -23.37
C THR A 231 15.37 35.89 -24.19
N PRO A 232 14.64 36.49 -25.14
CA PRO A 232 15.12 37.66 -25.88
C PRO A 232 15.30 38.90 -25.00
N GLU A 233 14.67 38.90 -23.81
CA GLU A 233 14.72 40.00 -22.85
C GLU A 233 15.84 39.84 -21.81
N HIS A 234 16.78 38.89 -22.02
CA HIS A 234 17.83 38.55 -21.06
C HIS A 234 18.60 39.77 -20.53
N ALA A 235 18.97 40.70 -21.41
CA ALA A 235 19.68 41.92 -21.04
C ALA A 235 18.80 42.89 -20.23
N THR A 236 17.52 43.01 -20.61
CA THR A 236 16.55 43.87 -19.92
C THR A 236 16.23 43.35 -18.52
N ASN A 237 16.08 42.03 -18.37
CA ASN A 237 15.76 41.38 -17.09
C ASN A 237 16.92 41.54 -16.10
N ILE A 238 18.17 41.31 -16.55
CA ILE A 238 19.36 41.54 -15.74
C ILE A 238 19.54 43.01 -15.37
N ALA A 239 19.27 43.94 -16.29
CA ALA A 239 19.34 45.37 -15.97
C ALA A 239 18.30 45.78 -14.91
N LYS A 240 17.06 45.28 -15.01
CA LYS A 240 16.01 45.52 -14.00
C LYS A 240 16.38 44.92 -12.64
N LEU A 241 16.91 43.69 -12.63
CA LEU A 241 17.44 43.03 -11.44
C LEU A 241 18.52 43.89 -10.77
N ALA A 242 19.52 44.34 -11.52
CA ALA A 242 20.61 45.17 -11.00
C ALA A 242 20.10 46.49 -10.40
N VAL A 243 19.15 47.16 -11.07
CA VAL A 243 18.54 48.40 -10.56
C VAL A 243 17.77 48.17 -9.27
N LEU A 244 17.08 47.03 -9.12
CA LEU A 244 16.31 46.74 -7.91
C LEU A 244 17.19 46.27 -6.75
N ILE A 245 18.26 45.52 -7.02
CA ILE A 245 19.24 45.12 -6.00
C ILE A 245 19.93 46.35 -5.37
N LEU A 246 20.13 47.42 -6.15
CA LEU A 246 20.74 48.66 -5.66
C LEU A 246 19.80 49.52 -4.80
N ARG A 247 18.50 49.22 -4.74
CA ARG A 247 17.48 49.99 -4.02
C ARG A 247 17.16 49.39 -2.66
#